data_AF-A0A2R5HEE2-F1
#
_entry.id   AF-A0A2R5HEE2-F1
#
_cell.length_a   1.000
_cell.length_b   1.000
_cell.length_c   1.000
_cell.angle_alpha   90.00
_cell.angle_beta   90.00
_cell.angle_gamma   90.00
#
_symmetry.space_group_name_H-M   'P 1'
#
loop_
_entity.id
_entity.type
_entity.pdbx_description
1 polymer ?
#
loop_
_entity_poly.entity_id
_entity_poly.type
_entity_poly.pdbx_seq_one_letter_code
_entity_poly.pdbx_strand_id
1 'polypeptide(L)'
;MFKYNGKAIVVDYENGYLFQIDYLSDSELKFTSLKERTDGGPMTETETYFYKELADDIFFVNWVEEAGVVVSQILDFNKMEVDTFMTWDQEAARGGRGHLVNHGVIRFPE
;
A
#
# COMPACT_ATOMS: atom_id res chain seq x y z
N MET A 1 -11.76 -8.93 -11.87
CA MET A 1 -10.39 -8.80 -12.40
C MET A 1 -9.96 -7.39 -12.08
N PHE A 2 -8.79 -7.22 -11.49
CA PHE A 2 -8.34 -5.90 -11.06
C PHE A 2 -7.91 -5.11 -12.29
N LYS A 3 -8.40 -3.87 -12.47
CA LYS A 3 -8.14 -3.07 -13.67
C LYS A 3 -6.65 -2.83 -13.92
N TYR A 4 -5.85 -2.75 -12.85
CA TYR A 4 -4.41 -2.51 -12.88
C TYR A 4 -3.58 -3.78 -12.73
N ASN A 5 -4.17 -4.97 -12.94
CA ASN A 5 -3.40 -6.20 -13.00
C ASN A 5 -2.33 -6.13 -14.12
N GLY A 6 -1.11 -6.54 -13.82
CA GLY A 6 0.07 -6.42 -14.69
C GLY A 6 0.61 -4.99 -14.82
N LYS A 7 0.16 -4.05 -13.97
CA LYS A 7 0.65 -2.68 -13.92
C LYS A 7 1.42 -2.42 -12.63
N ALA A 8 2.26 -1.39 -12.69
CA ALA A 8 2.94 -0.85 -11.54
C ALA A 8 2.46 0.58 -11.29
N ILE A 9 2.43 0.96 -10.01
CA ILE A 9 2.19 2.34 -9.57
C ILE A 9 3.30 2.74 -8.61
N VAL A 10 3.56 4.04 -8.52
CA VAL A 10 4.37 4.64 -7.47
C VAL A 10 3.45 5.44 -6.55
N VAL A 11 3.58 5.19 -5.25
CA VAL A 11 2.88 5.92 -4.19
C VAL A 11 3.89 6.77 -3.44
N ASP A 12 3.70 8.08 -3.52
CA ASP A 12 4.52 9.11 -2.87
C ASP A 12 3.70 9.71 -1.71
N TYR A 13 3.97 9.25 -0.49
CA TYR A 13 3.25 9.67 0.71
C TYR A 13 3.81 10.98 1.28
N GLU A 14 2.93 11.80 1.87
CA GLU A 14 3.29 13.09 2.47
C GLU A 14 4.30 12.96 3.63
N ASN A 15 4.32 11.81 4.31
CA ASN A 15 5.25 11.53 5.40
C ASN A 15 6.68 11.19 4.90
N GLY A 16 6.91 11.21 3.59
CA GLY A 16 8.19 10.97 2.96
C GLY A 16 8.41 9.54 2.47
N TYR A 17 7.55 8.58 2.83
CA TYR A 17 7.60 7.23 2.28
C TYR A 17 7.32 7.23 0.77
N LEU A 18 8.06 6.40 0.04
CA LEU A 18 7.95 6.30 -1.41
C LEU A 18 8.04 4.82 -1.81
N PHE A 19 6.97 4.26 -2.36
CA PHE A 19 6.90 2.86 -2.76
C PHE A 19 6.50 2.71 -4.22
N GLN A 20 7.11 1.75 -4.91
CA GLN A 20 6.52 1.15 -6.09
C GLN A 20 5.68 -0.07 -5.66
N ILE A 21 4.48 -0.21 -6.22
CA ILE A 21 3.61 -1.37 -6.06
C ILE A 21 3.38 -1.97 -7.45
N ASP A 22 3.87 -3.18 -7.65
CA ASP A 22 3.69 -3.98 -8.85
C ASP A 22 2.54 -4.97 -8.62
N TYR A 23 1.42 -4.82 -9.32
CA TYR A 23 0.30 -5.78 -9.27
C TYR A 23 0.59 -6.93 -10.22
N LEU A 24 1.28 -7.96 -9.71
CA LEU A 24 1.80 -9.08 -10.49
C LEU A 24 0.68 -9.99 -11.04
N SER A 25 -0.41 -10.12 -10.29
CA SER A 25 -1.60 -10.85 -10.70
C SER A 25 -2.88 -10.29 -10.05
N ASP A 26 -4.01 -10.98 -10.19
CA ASP A 26 -5.28 -10.63 -9.53
C ASP A 26 -5.25 -10.81 -8.00
N SER A 27 -4.21 -11.47 -7.45
CA SER A 27 -4.09 -11.74 -6.01
C SER A 27 -2.69 -11.56 -5.44
N GLU A 28 -1.69 -11.27 -6.26
CA GLU A 28 -0.31 -11.08 -5.85
C GLU A 28 0.19 -9.68 -6.23
N LEU A 29 0.74 -8.96 -5.25
CA LEU A 29 1.44 -7.71 -5.47
C LEU A 29 2.86 -7.81 -4.94
N LYS A 30 3.76 -6.97 -5.44
CA LYS A 30 5.08 -6.74 -4.87
C LYS A 30 5.21 -5.27 -4.56
N PHE A 31 5.62 -4.94 -3.33
CA PHE A 31 6.02 -3.57 -3.02
C PHE A 31 7.55 -3.44 -2.97
N THR A 32 8.05 -2.27 -3.36
CA THR A 32 9.46 -1.92 -3.29
C THR A 32 9.58 -0.50 -2.73
N SER A 33 10.25 -0.34 -1.60
CA SER A 33 10.63 0.97 -1.08
C SER A 33 11.66 1.61 -2.01
N LEU A 34 11.35 2.79 -2.54
CA LEU A 34 12.26 3.55 -3.39
C LEU A 34 13.14 4.52 -2.58
N LYS A 35 12.96 4.57 -1.26
CA LYS A 35 13.82 5.27 -0.30
C LYS A 35 14.30 4.31 0.77
N GLU A 36 15.43 4.64 1.39
CA GLU A 36 15.95 3.90 2.53
C GLU A 36 14.92 3.87 3.68
N ARG A 37 14.71 2.69 4.26
CA ARG A 37 13.79 2.48 5.37
C ARG A 37 14.51 2.65 6.70
N THR A 38 14.12 3.67 7.47
CA THR A 38 14.68 3.93 8.80
C THR A 38 13.92 3.24 9.93
N ASP A 39 12.77 2.65 9.63
CA ASP A 39 11.93 1.89 10.56
C ASP A 39 12.25 0.39 10.59
N GLY A 40 13.27 -0.04 9.83
CA GLY A 40 13.69 -1.44 9.78
C GLY A 40 12.76 -2.36 8.99
N GLY A 41 11.75 -1.80 8.29
CA GLY A 41 10.89 -2.56 7.40
C GLY A 41 11.64 -3.07 6.15
N PRO A 42 11.07 -4.05 5.45
CA PRO A 42 11.66 -4.60 4.23
C PRO A 42 11.77 -3.54 3.13
N MET A 43 12.84 -3.64 2.34
CA MET A 43 12.97 -2.84 1.13
C MET A 43 12.08 -3.36 0.00
N THR A 44 11.77 -4.67 -0.02
CA THR A 44 10.88 -5.27 -1.00
C THR A 44 10.31 -6.60 -0.52
N GLU A 45 9.00 -6.81 -0.71
CA GLU A 45 8.30 -8.06 -0.41
C GLU A 45 7.16 -8.28 -1.42
N THR A 46 6.75 -9.55 -1.55
CA THR A 46 5.63 -9.99 -2.38
C THR A 46 4.54 -10.51 -1.48
N GLU A 47 3.31 -10.02 -1.66
CA GLU A 47 2.20 -10.29 -0.77
C GLU A 47 0.93 -10.72 -1.51
N THR A 48 0.15 -11.54 -0.82
CA THR A 48 -1.24 -11.78 -1.23
C THR A 48 -2.07 -10.55 -0.88
N TYR A 49 -2.77 -9.99 -1.86
CA TYR A 49 -3.64 -8.84 -1.65
C TYR A 49 -5.10 -9.15 -1.97
N PHE A 50 -5.97 -8.33 -1.41
CA PHE A 50 -7.41 -8.37 -1.59
C PHE A 50 -7.88 -6.99 -2.05
N TYR A 51 -8.82 -6.94 -2.97
CA TYR A 51 -9.37 -5.67 -3.42
C TYR A 51 -10.89 -5.71 -3.58
N LYS A 52 -11.48 -4.52 -3.52
CA LYS A 52 -12.86 -4.24 -3.93
C LYS A 52 -12.90 -2.93 -4.69
N GLU A 53 -13.53 -2.93 -5.85
CA GLU A 53 -13.89 -1.68 -6.53
C GLU A 53 -15.04 -1.01 -5.76
N LEU A 54 -14.82 0.23 -5.34
CA LEU A 54 -15.80 1.02 -4.58
C LEU A 54 -16.68 1.86 -5.52
N ALA A 55 -16.07 2.36 -6.59
CA ALA A 55 -16.69 3.10 -7.68
C ALA A 55 -15.76 3.01 -8.91
N ASP A 56 -16.19 3.54 -10.06
CA ASP A 56 -15.36 3.61 -11.27
C ASP A 56 -14.01 4.26 -10.95
N ASP A 57 -12.92 3.53 -11.19
CA ASP A 57 -11.54 3.93 -10.90
C ASP A 57 -11.20 4.28 -9.44
N ILE A 58 -11.99 3.76 -8.50
CA ILE A 58 -11.73 3.87 -7.06
C ILE A 58 -11.71 2.47 -6.42
N PHE A 59 -10.57 2.09 -5.84
CA PHE A 59 -10.34 0.74 -5.33
C PHE A 59 -9.93 0.74 -3.86
N PHE A 60 -10.52 -0.17 -3.09
CA PHE A 60 -10.06 -0.51 -1.75
C PHE A 60 -9.14 -1.73 -1.83
N VAL A 61 -7.85 -1.57 -1.54
CA VAL A 61 -6.79 -2.59 -1.68
C VAL A 61 -6.16 -2.88 -0.33
N ASN A 62 -5.97 -4.16 0.01
CA ASN A 62 -5.51 -4.58 1.33
C ASN A 62 -4.53 -5.74 1.25
N TRP A 63 -3.52 -5.75 2.11
CA TRP A 63 -2.66 -6.90 2.32
C TRP A 63 -2.12 -6.93 3.76
N VAL A 64 -1.48 -8.04 4.11
CA VAL A 64 -0.77 -8.22 5.37
C VAL A 64 0.66 -8.61 5.01
N GLU A 65 1.64 -7.86 5.49
CA GLU A 65 3.07 -8.15 5.31
C GLU A 65 3.51 -9.30 6.23
N GLU A 66 4.62 -9.98 5.90
CA GLU A 66 5.17 -11.08 6.71
C GLU A 66 5.38 -10.68 8.19
N ALA A 67 5.78 -9.43 8.44
CA ALA A 67 5.97 -8.87 9.77
C ALA A 67 4.67 -8.58 10.56
N GLY A 68 3.49 -8.85 10.00
CA GLY A 68 2.19 -8.59 10.63
C GLY A 68 1.70 -7.14 10.50
N VAL A 69 2.37 -6.35 9.65
CA VAL A 69 1.88 -5.02 9.23
C VAL A 69 0.67 -5.23 8.31
N VAL A 70 -0.44 -4.57 8.61
CA VAL A 70 -1.62 -4.56 7.75
C VAL A 70 -1.66 -3.24 7.03
N VAL A 71 -1.87 -3.28 5.71
CA VAL A 71 -2.02 -2.09 4.88
C VAL A 71 -3.38 -2.12 4.20
N SER A 72 -4.10 -1.01 4.30
CA SER A 72 -5.42 -0.80 3.71
C SER A 72 -5.41 0.54 2.96
N GLN A 73 -5.55 0.50 1.64
CA GLN A 73 -5.50 1.66 0.76
C GLN A 73 -6.86 1.91 0.10
N ILE A 74 -7.22 3.17 -0.04
CA ILE A 74 -8.18 3.66 -1.02
C ILE A 74 -7.38 4.33 -2.13
N LEU A 75 -7.37 3.72 -3.31
CA LEU A 75 -6.73 4.25 -4.51
C LEU A 75 -7.80 4.96 -5.34
N ASP A 76 -7.73 6.28 -5.46
CA ASP A 76 -8.59 7.08 -6.33
C ASP A 76 -7.79 7.49 -7.57
N PHE A 77 -7.90 6.69 -8.63
CA PHE A 77 -7.20 6.95 -9.89
C PHE A 77 -7.83 8.09 -10.70
N ASN A 78 -9.04 8.55 -10.37
CA ASN A 78 -9.61 9.74 -10.98
C ASN A 78 -8.87 11.01 -10.52
N LYS A 79 -8.37 11.00 -9.29
CA LYS A 79 -7.60 12.10 -8.69
C LYS A 79 -6.11 11.86 -8.62
N MET A 80 -5.67 10.64 -8.86
CA MET A 80 -4.29 10.20 -8.64
C MET A 80 -3.86 10.36 -7.19
N GLU A 81 -4.75 10.00 -6.27
CA GLU A 81 -4.57 10.13 -4.82
C GLU A 81 -4.73 8.78 -4.14
N VAL A 82 -4.11 8.64 -2.97
CA VAL A 82 -4.25 7.46 -2.12
C VAL A 82 -4.34 7.84 -0.65
N ASP A 83 -5.33 7.26 0.02
CA ASP A 83 -5.44 7.27 1.48
C ASP A 83 -5.12 5.87 2.01
N THR A 84 -4.20 5.79 2.95
CA THR A 84 -3.73 4.52 3.50
C THR A 84 -3.85 4.50 5.00
N PHE A 85 -4.46 3.43 5.53
CA PHE A 85 -4.36 3.04 6.92
C PHE A 85 -3.34 1.90 7.05
N MET A 86 -2.37 2.05 7.94
CA MET A 86 -1.43 1.01 8.32
C MET A 86 -1.56 0.71 9.80
N THR A 87 -1.37 -0.55 10.18
CA THR A 87 -1.28 -0.94 11.59
C THR A 87 -0.29 -2.09 11.77
N TRP A 88 0.39 -2.13 12.90
CA TRP A 88 1.40 -3.13 13.26
C TRP A 88 1.35 -3.43 14.76
N ASP A 89 2.06 -4.46 15.20
CA ASP A 89 2.12 -4.82 16.61
C ASP A 89 2.88 -3.78 17.42
N GLN A 90 2.24 -3.28 18.48
CA GLN A 90 2.84 -2.35 19.42
C GLN A 90 2.15 -2.52 20.78
N GLU A 91 2.72 -3.38 21.63
CA GLU A 91 2.11 -3.83 22.90
C GLU A 91 1.65 -2.68 23.81
N ALA A 92 2.43 -1.61 23.88
CA ALA A 92 2.12 -0.44 24.72
C ALA A 92 0.97 0.44 24.19
N ALA A 93 0.51 0.23 22.95
CA ALA A 93 -0.56 1.01 22.33
C ALA A 93 -1.94 0.40 22.62
N ARG A 94 -3.01 1.18 22.37
CA ARG A 94 -4.39 0.73 22.56
C ARG A 94 -4.67 -0.51 21.70
N GLY A 95 -5.08 -1.61 22.33
CA GLY A 95 -5.37 -2.86 21.64
C GLY A 95 -4.11 -3.58 21.14
N GLY A 96 -2.92 -3.22 21.62
CA GLY A 96 -1.65 -3.83 21.22
C GLY A 96 -1.22 -3.46 19.79
N ARG A 97 -1.79 -2.40 19.22
CA ARG A 97 -1.57 -2.02 17.81
C ARG A 97 -1.17 -0.56 17.66
N GLY A 98 -0.06 -0.35 16.97
CA GLY A 98 0.29 0.95 16.40
C GLY A 98 -0.57 1.22 15.17
N HIS A 99 -0.72 2.49 14.81
CA HIS A 99 -1.39 2.85 13.57
C HIS A 99 -0.81 4.11 12.96
N LEU A 100 -1.02 4.24 11.66
CA LEU A 100 -0.66 5.39 10.87
C LEU A 100 -1.72 5.59 9.78
N VAL A 101 -2.14 6.83 9.57
CA VAL A 101 -2.93 7.24 8.41
C VAL A 101 -2.06 8.12 7.56
N ASN A 102 -1.90 7.77 6.29
CA ASN A 102 -1.14 8.55 5.33
C ASN A 102 -2.01 8.93 4.15
N HIS A 103 -1.78 10.12 3.64
CA HIS A 103 -2.22 10.55 2.33
C HIS A 103 -1.01 10.62 1.39
N GLY A 104 -1.24 10.40 0.09
CA GLY A 104 -0.20 10.46 -0.92
C GLY A 104 -0.75 10.58 -2.33
N VAL A 105 0.17 10.69 -3.28
CA VAL A 105 -0.16 10.75 -4.72
C VAL A 105 0.27 9.49 -5.43
N ILE A 106 -0.51 9.10 -6.43
CA ILE A 106 -0.24 7.99 -7.33
C ILE A 106 0.46 8.52 -8.58
N ARG A 107 1.47 7.81 -9.07
CA ARG A 107 2.10 8.03 -10.37
C ARG A 107 2.28 6.69 -11.08
N PHE A 108 2.26 6.70 -12.41
CA PHE A 108 2.74 5.54 -13.17
C PHE A 108 4.25 5.67 -13.35
N PRO A 109 5.03 4.58 -13.21
CA PRO A 109 6.45 4.60 -13.51
C PRO A 109 6.69 4.90 -15.00
N GLU A 110 7.80 5.58 -15.29
CA GLU A 110 8.25 5.92 -16.66
C GLU A 110 8.61 4.68 -17.50
#